data_AF-A0A814RRQ0-F1
#
_entry.id   AF-A0A814RRQ0-F1
#
_cell.length_a   1.000
_cell.length_b   1.000
_cell.length_c   1.000
_cell.angle_alpha   90.00
_cell.angle_beta   90.00
_cell.angle_gamma   90.00
#
_symmetry.space_group_name_H-M   'P 1'
#
loop_
_entity.id
_entity.type
_entity.pdbx_description
1 polymer ?
#
loop_
_entity_poly.entity_id
_entity_poly.type
_entity_poly.pdbx_seq_one_letter_code
_entity_poly.pdbx_strand_id
1 'polypeptide(L)' 'MLKRGCAVVTVGFPATSITESRVRFCLSAAHTREMLDHALRAMDEVGHLVSLRYSVRNPHRRLAELNPQDYE' A
#
# COMPACT_ATOMS: atom_id res chain seq x y z
N MET A 1 -2.05 9.99 0.40
CA MET A 1 -3.18 9.06 0.58
C MET A 1 -4.54 9.75 0.63
N LEU A 2 -4.78 10.72 1.54
CA LEU A 2 -6.11 11.36 1.66
C LEU A 2 -6.66 11.96 0.34
N LYS A 3 -5.82 12.67 -0.44
CA LYS A 3 -6.19 13.19 -1.77
C LYS A 3 -6.63 12.12 -2.78
N ARG A 4 -6.33 10.84 -2.53
CA ARG A 4 -6.67 9.68 -3.38
C ARG A 4 -7.85 8.87 -2.82
N GLY A 5 -8.52 9.38 -1.79
CA GLY A 5 -9.69 8.71 -1.17
C GLY A 5 -9.33 7.54 -0.24
N CYS A 6 -8.05 7.35 0.10
CA CYS A 6 -7.62 6.29 1.01
C CYS A 6 -7.30 6.86 2.39
N ALA A 7 -8.07 6.47 3.40
CA ALA A 7 -7.76 6.74 4.81
C ALA A 7 -6.71 5.75 5.31
N VAL A 8 -5.65 6.27 5.94
CA VAL A 8 -4.54 5.46 6.47
C VAL A 8 -4.06 6.03 7.79
N VAL A 9 -3.49 5.19 8.65
CA VAL A 9 -2.90 5.61 9.92
C VAL A 9 -1.39 5.62 9.78
N THR A 10 -0.79 6.80 9.94
CA THR A 10 0.67 6.92 10.07
C THR A 10 1.04 6.80 11.54
N VAL A 11 2.01 5.95 11.85
CA VAL A 11 2.51 5.75 13.22
C VAL A 11 3.96 6.21 13.31
N GLY A 12 4.25 6.96 14.37
CA GLY A 12 5.57 7.47 14.72
C GLY A 12 5.80 7.37 16.23
N PHE A 13 6.84 8.03 16.74
CA PHE A 13 7.09 8.13 18.18
C PHE A 13 5.88 8.75 18.90
N PRO A 14 5.41 8.20 20.05
CA PRO A 14 5.99 7.14 20.88
C PRO A 14 5.54 5.70 20.52
N ALA A 15 4.63 5.52 19.56
CA ALA A 15 4.10 4.21 19.20
C ALA A 15 5.13 3.30 18.48
N THR A 16 6.16 3.91 17.90
CA THR A 16 7.26 3.23 17.19
C THR A 16 8.56 4.01 17.46
N SER A 17 9.73 3.35 17.31
CA SER A 17 11.01 4.07 17.42
C SER A 17 11.13 5.15 16.34
N ILE A 18 11.94 6.18 16.57
CA ILE A 18 12.06 7.33 15.64
C ILE A 18 12.44 6.87 14.22
N THR A 19 13.27 5.83 14.09
CA THR A 19 13.75 5.29 12.81
C THR A 19 12.78 4.35 12.13
N GLU A 20 11.70 3.91 12.79
CA GLU A 20 10.78 2.87 12.30
C GLU A 20 9.35 3.38 12.08
N SER A 21 9.22 4.69 11.80
CA SER A 21 7.95 5.27 11.40
C SER A 21 7.41 4.57 10.16
N ARG A 22 6.10 4.28 10.17
CA ARG A 22 5.45 3.52 9.09
C ARG A 22 3.97 3.86 8.97
N VAL A 23 3.36 3.38 7.90
CA VAL A 23 1.90 3.44 7.73
C VAL A 23 1.32 2.06 8.04
N ARG A 24 0.27 2.00 8.86
CA ARG A 24 -0.48 0.77 9.16
C ARG A 24 -1.77 0.74 8.36
N PHE A 25 -1.92 -0.28 7.53
CA PHE A 25 -3.15 -0.58 6.82
C PHE A 25 -3.98 -1.57 7.64
N CYS A 26 -5.23 -1.21 7.91
CA CYS A 26 -6.17 -2.06 8.62
C CYS A 26 -7.14 -2.64 7.61
N LEU A 27 -7.06 -3.96 7.40
CA LEU A 27 -7.93 -4.69 6.49
C LEU A 27 -9.09 -5.33 7.25
N SER A 28 -10.19 -5.55 6.54
CA SER A 28 -11.43 -6.17 7.02
C SER A 28 -12.06 -6.93 5.87
N ALA A 29 -12.81 -7.99 6.16
CA ALA A 29 -13.56 -8.77 5.16
C ALA A 29 -14.56 -7.93 4.35
N ALA A 30 -14.93 -6.74 4.83
CA ALA A 30 -15.81 -5.81 4.11
C ALA A 30 -15.13 -5.10 2.92
N HIS A 31 -13.80 -5.18 2.77
CA HIS A 31 -13.13 -4.56 1.63
C HIS A 31 -13.33 -5.39 0.37
N THR A 32 -13.86 -4.77 -0.68
CA THR A 32 -13.98 -5.43 -1.99
C THR A 32 -12.63 -5.46 -2.70
N ARG A 33 -12.52 -6.31 -3.71
CA ARG A 33 -11.31 -6.43 -4.53
C ARG A 33 -10.91 -5.09 -5.15
N GLU A 34 -11.90 -4.38 -5.69
CA GLU A 34 -11.71 -3.12 -6.40
C GLU A 34 -11.17 -2.03 -5.45
N MET A 35 -11.61 -2.04 -4.19
CA MET A 35 -11.09 -1.14 -3.16
C MET A 35 -9.60 -1.42 -2.89
N LEU A 36 -9.22 -2.69 -2.82
CA LEU A 36 -7.83 -3.11 -2.59
C LEU A 36 -6.95 -2.75 -3.79
N ASP A 37 -7.42 -3.00 -5.02
CA ASP A 37 -6.70 -2.66 -6.25
C ASP A 37 -6.53 -1.14 -6.42
N HIS A 38 -7.54 -0.35 -6.02
CA HIS A 38 -7.41 1.10 -5.94
C HIS A 38 -6.37 1.54 -4.90
N ALA A 39 -6.41 0.94 -3.69
CA ALA A 39 -5.46 1.25 -2.64
C ALA A 39 -4.02 0.92 -3.06
N LEU A 40 -3.78 -0.21 -3.72
CA LEU A 40 -2.47 -0.61 -4.25
C LEU A 40 -1.93 0.39 -5.27
N ARG A 41 -2.75 0.82 -6.24
CA ARG A 41 -2.36 1.84 -7.22
C ARG A 41 -2.02 3.18 -6.55
N ALA A 42 -2.82 3.60 -5.57
CA ALA A 42 -2.58 4.83 -4.83
C ALA A 42 -1.29 4.77 -4.00
N MET A 43 -0.99 3.61 -3.39
CA MET A 43 0.25 3.38 -2.65
C MET A 43 1.48 3.41 -3.56
N ASP A 44 1.39 2.81 -4.74
CA ASP A 44 2.50 2.81 -5.69
C ASP A 44 2.86 4.22 -6.15
N GLU A 45 1.87 4.98 -6.58
CA GLU A 45 2.05 6.35 -7.02
C GLU A 45 2.66 7.21 -5.90
N VAL A 46 2.14 7.12 -4.68
CA VAL A 46 2.68 7.87 -3.53
C VAL A 46 4.09 7.40 -3.20
N GLY A 47 4.32 6.08 -3.13
CA GLY A 47 5.63 5.50 -2.83
C GLY A 47 6.70 5.92 -3.82
N HIS A 48 6.33 6.08 -5.10
CA HIS A 48 7.21 6.65 -6.10
C HIS A 48 7.54 8.12 -5.82
N LEU A 49 6.53 8.95 -5.54
CA LEU A 49 6.70 10.38 -5.30
C LEU A 49 7.59 10.67 -4.08
N VAL A 50 7.42 9.90 -3.00
CA VAL A 50 8.21 10.07 -1.77
C VAL A 50 9.49 9.22 -1.75
N SER A 51 9.84 8.58 -2.87
CA SER A 51 11.04 7.75 -3.02
C SER A 51 11.17 6.64 -1.96
N LEU A 52 10.05 6.06 -1.49
CA LEU A 52 10.04 4.99 -0.49
C LEU A 52 10.12 3.57 -1.08
N ARG A 53 10.24 3.43 -2.41
CA ARG A 53 10.31 2.13 -3.11
C ARG A 53 11.72 1.56 -3.08
N TYR A 54 12.12 1.00 -1.94
CA TYR A 54 13.46 0.42 -1.76
C TYR A 54 13.54 -1.10 -2.05
N SER A 55 12.39 -1.78 -2.15
CA SER A 55 12.39 -3.24 -2.39
C SER A 55 12.87 -3.58 -3.79
N VAL A 56 14.02 -4.26 -3.88
CA VAL A 56 14.58 -4.79 -5.15
C VAL A 56 13.84 -6.02 -5.68
N ARG A 57 13.06 -6.70 -4.82
CA ARG A 57 12.02 -7.64 -5.27
C ARG A 57 10.85 -6.81 -5.77
N ASN A 58 10.97 -6.27 -6.96
CA ASN A 58 9.95 -5.44 -7.58
C ASN A 58 8.74 -6.33 -7.96
N PRO A 59 7.58 -6.19 -7.28
CA PRO A 59 6.37 -6.92 -7.65
C PRO A 59 5.67 -6.30 -8.86
N HIS A 60 6.11 -5.14 -9.39
CA HIS A 60 5.47 -4.53 -10.56
C HIS A 60 5.62 -5.36 -11.84
N ARG A 61 6.61 -6.28 -11.91
CA ARG A 61 6.55 -7.34 -12.94
C ARG A 61 5.32 -8.22 -12.72
N ARG A 62 5.11 -8.71 -11.50
CA ARG A 62 4.01 -9.61 -11.18
C ARG A 62 2.63 -8.96 -11.15
N LEU A 63 2.43 -7.71 -10.72
CA LEU A 63 1.09 -7.09 -10.68
C LEU A 63 0.50 -6.81 -12.06
N ALA A 64 1.34 -6.52 -13.06
CA ALA A 64 0.91 -6.47 -14.46
C ALA A 64 0.66 -7.87 -15.07
N GLU A 65 1.23 -8.91 -14.46
CA GLU A 65 1.12 -10.32 -14.87
C GLU A 65 0.07 -11.11 -14.04
N LEU A 66 -0.48 -10.53 -12.97
CA LEU A 66 -1.46 -11.15 -12.08
C LEU A 66 -2.83 -11.07 -12.74
N ASN A 67 -3.32 -12.21 -13.22
CA ASN A 67 -4.65 -12.34 -13.79
C ASN A 67 -5.69 -12.44 -12.66
N PRO A 68 -6.93 -11.92 -12.85
CA PRO A 68 -8.06 -12.05 -11.91
C PRO A 68 -8.29 -13.47 -11.32
N GLN A 69 -7.76 -14.51 -11.96
CA GLN A 69 -7.81 -15.91 -11.55
C GLN A 69 -6.70 -16.32 -10.55
N ASP A 70 -5.59 -15.59 -10.43
CA ASP A 70 -4.46 -15.90 -9.52
C ASP A 70 -4.76 -15.62 -8.04
N TYR A 71 -6.01 -15.29 -7.72
CA TYR A 71 -6.46 -14.86 -6.40
C TYR A 71 -7.54 -15.79 -5.81
N GLU A 72 -7.86 -16.88 -6.52
CA GLU A 72 -8.51 -18.08 -5.96
C GLU A 72 -7.44 -19.09 -5.51
#